data_AF-A0A9D1EXK5-F1
#
_entry.id   AF-A0A9D1EXK5-F1
#
_cell.length_a   1.000
_cell.length_b   1.000
_cell.length_c   1.000
_cell.angle_alpha   90.00
_cell.angle_beta   90.00
_cell.angle_gamma   90.00
#
_symmetry.space_group_name_H-M   'P 1'
#
loop_
_entity.id
_entity.type
_entity.pdbx_description
1 polymer ?
#
loop_
_entity_poly.entity_id
_entity_poly.type
_entity_poly.pdbx_seq_one_letter_code
_entity_poly.pdbx_strand_id
1 'polypeptide(L)'
;MTPQRDIKLGSLTTSSIIKQMQKSRTSTSVNKVTTSYNKWETSVITEAKNAKTSNSSQTSNVLTTLGAVADAMGLLNNILGSKDSKSSGVSNQLSSNNTSNQSSSLSGAASGGGGGGGSSVSCGGEYSGYAQNLNNNFSGSVDSSTLSSVSNAISAAGWTSTALSNLKPSLNNESVKVNQALAQAQANFNALANQKATAEANVSRLETQADSAKNESESAKTSLEQNKSNLNSSIQARDKMDDQLSSVNSEYDEACSNVKAEEKNKSSAQNELSSAKSSVAKAEASVNAATQALQSAEASLANTPQTLEDGTPNPQYQAAKAAVEKAQTEKQQAQSSLEEAKQCQETAQTKLNQAEQTLTQAQQTKANVLKNVKESESQYKDLADKCEQMQDNVEQNQEQYDTALQTYDDTTANYERLNSELQTQQGILTQYEAVENQVEALKDSASSVKELSGKLDKRIEEVKRQEAGSDGISAEDKSKTEAEILSNASSTEGCSASKTPLENMIASKDYDVSKCTGKVWHENLNGIFGSASEFESLGYIKNTDGSFTDPRTGVTMVNVSGDNYEWLSAGNGFSQNVGDHVYNNLIGRDWPGAAEAAERAKTQQNITLNGFDENGKPKFRWK
;
A
#
# COMPACT_ATOMS: atom_id res chain seq x y z
N MET A 1 -6.49 6.33 26.51
CA MET A 1 -5.70 5.08 26.40
C MET A 1 -5.44 4.58 27.80
N THR A 2 -6.18 3.57 28.24
CA THR A 2 -6.01 2.90 29.53
C THR A 2 -5.25 1.60 29.25
N PRO A 3 -4.28 1.17 30.08
CA PRO A 3 -3.48 -0.02 29.75
C PRO A 3 -4.35 -1.28 29.78
N GLN A 4 -4.10 -2.20 28.84
CA GLN A 4 -4.60 -3.58 28.90
C GLN A 4 -4.20 -4.19 30.25
N ARG A 5 -5.19 -4.60 31.05
CA ARG A 5 -4.96 -5.52 32.15
C ARG A 5 -4.78 -6.90 31.52
N ASP A 6 -3.58 -7.45 31.63
CA ASP A 6 -3.31 -8.85 31.34
C ASP A 6 -4.28 -9.72 32.15
N ILE A 7 -5.19 -10.42 31.46
CA ILE A 7 -6.04 -11.43 32.08
C ILE A 7 -5.14 -12.65 32.30
N LYS A 8 -4.59 -12.75 33.51
CA LYS A 8 -3.88 -13.95 33.97
C LYS A 8 -4.90 -15.08 34.05
N LEU A 9 -4.89 -15.97 33.06
CA LEU A 9 -5.50 -17.29 33.16
C LEU A 9 -4.78 -18.03 34.31
N GLY A 10 -5.47 -18.17 35.44
CA GLY A 10 -4.97 -18.91 36.59
C GLY A 10 -4.64 -20.35 36.19
N SER A 11 -3.44 -20.82 36.54
CA SER A 11 -3.04 -22.21 36.33
C SER A 11 -4.03 -23.14 37.01
N LEU A 12 -4.63 -24.06 36.25
CA LEU A 12 -5.43 -25.19 36.71
C LEU A 12 -4.64 -26.04 37.74
N THR A 13 -4.80 -25.76 39.03
CA THR A 13 -4.25 -26.60 40.11
C THR A 13 -5.31 -27.36 40.91
N THR A 14 -6.60 -27.05 40.77
CA THR A 14 -7.66 -27.63 41.62
C THR A 14 -8.29 -28.91 41.06
N SER A 15 -8.05 -29.24 39.77
CA SER A 15 -8.38 -30.54 39.19
C SER A 15 -7.65 -31.73 39.84
N SER A 16 -6.69 -31.45 40.74
CA SER A 16 -5.88 -32.46 41.43
C SER A 16 -6.56 -33.09 42.66
N ILE A 17 -7.46 -32.37 43.37
CA ILE A 17 -7.99 -32.84 44.66
C ILE A 17 -9.20 -33.77 44.47
N ILE A 18 -10.12 -33.44 43.56
CA ILE A 18 -11.30 -34.29 43.26
C ILE A 18 -10.88 -35.58 42.51
N LYS A 19 -9.93 -35.50 41.58
CA LYS A 19 -9.32 -36.69 40.93
C LYS A 19 -8.46 -37.52 41.88
N GLN A 20 -7.84 -36.94 42.91
CA GLN A 20 -7.15 -37.71 43.97
C GLN A 20 -8.14 -38.48 44.86
N MET A 21 -9.29 -37.90 45.18
CA MET A 21 -10.33 -38.61 45.95
C MET A 21 -10.96 -39.76 45.16
N GLN A 22 -11.13 -39.63 43.84
CA GLN A 22 -11.59 -40.73 42.97
C GLN A 22 -10.52 -41.83 42.77
N LYS A 23 -9.24 -41.48 42.58
CA LYS A 23 -8.14 -42.48 42.45
C LYS A 23 -7.91 -43.33 43.71
N SER A 24 -8.32 -42.84 44.88
CA SER A 24 -8.18 -43.55 46.15
C SER A 24 -9.18 -44.69 46.33
N ARG A 25 -10.18 -44.83 45.45
CA ARG A 25 -11.25 -45.86 45.55
C ARG A 25 -11.25 -46.92 44.46
N THR A 26 -10.41 -46.82 43.43
CA THR A 26 -10.37 -47.79 42.32
C THR A 26 -8.94 -48.19 41.98
N SER A 27 -8.35 -49.03 42.84
CA SER A 27 -7.12 -49.75 42.51
C SER A 27 -7.46 -51.08 41.84
N THR A 28 -7.65 -51.07 40.53
CA THR A 28 -7.50 -52.27 39.70
C THR A 28 -6.94 -51.91 38.33
N SER A 29 -5.62 -52.12 38.21
CA SER A 29 -4.81 -52.36 37.01
C SER A 29 -5.47 -52.29 35.62
N VAL A 30 -5.10 -51.29 34.80
CA VAL A 30 -4.90 -51.44 33.34
C VAL A 30 -3.83 -50.44 32.84
N ASN A 31 -2.99 -50.93 31.92
CA ASN A 31 -1.75 -50.33 31.40
C ASN A 31 -1.85 -48.90 30.84
N LYS A 32 -0.81 -48.09 31.13
CA LYS A 32 -0.57 -46.76 30.57
C LYS A 32 0.01 -46.86 29.15
N VAL A 33 -0.59 -46.15 28.21
CA VAL A 33 0.13 -45.55 27.06
C VAL A 33 0.31 -44.08 27.41
N THR A 34 1.57 -43.66 27.49
CA THR A 34 1.97 -42.28 27.81
C THR A 34 2.09 -41.52 26.49
N THR A 35 1.17 -40.58 26.22
CA THR A 35 1.36 -39.57 25.19
C THR A 35 1.73 -38.25 25.87
N SER A 36 2.94 -37.79 25.60
CA SER A 36 3.55 -36.57 26.12
C SER A 36 2.78 -35.32 25.71
N TYR A 37 2.29 -34.55 26.68
CA TYR A 37 1.87 -33.16 26.49
C TYR A 37 3.12 -32.29 26.35
N ASN A 38 3.38 -31.78 25.14
CA ASN A 38 4.36 -30.72 24.93
C ASN A 38 3.81 -29.41 25.50
N LYS A 39 4.46 -28.90 26.54
CA LYS A 39 4.34 -27.51 27.00
C LYS A 39 4.72 -26.58 25.84
N TRP A 40 3.77 -25.77 25.37
CA TRP A 40 4.10 -24.59 24.58
C TRP A 40 4.44 -23.47 25.55
N GLU A 41 5.70 -23.04 25.52
CA GLU A 41 6.22 -21.95 26.35
C GLU A 41 5.69 -20.59 25.90
N THR A 42 5.40 -19.76 26.90
CA THR A 42 4.93 -18.37 26.87
C THR A 42 5.98 -17.37 26.32
N SER A 43 6.86 -17.80 25.40
CA SER A 43 8.02 -17.01 24.95
C SER A 43 7.71 -16.04 23.80
N VAL A 44 6.63 -16.23 23.04
CA VAL A 44 6.41 -15.46 21.80
C VAL A 44 5.82 -14.05 22.06
N ILE A 45 5.23 -13.80 23.23
CA ILE A 45 4.54 -12.52 23.51
C ILE A 45 5.51 -11.43 24.03
N THR A 46 6.74 -11.78 24.45
CA THR A 46 7.65 -10.81 25.08
C THR A 46 8.58 -10.08 24.09
N GLU A 47 8.82 -10.62 22.89
CA GLU A 47 9.78 -10.00 21.93
C GLU A 47 9.20 -8.84 21.11
N ALA A 48 7.87 -8.67 21.05
CA ALA A 48 7.26 -7.56 20.30
C ALA A 48 7.30 -6.21 21.07
N LYS A 49 7.62 -6.20 22.36
CA LYS A 49 7.53 -4.99 23.21
C LYS A 49 8.82 -4.16 23.29
N ASN A 50 9.97 -4.71 22.90
CA ASN A 50 11.27 -4.02 23.02
C ASN A 50 11.73 -3.28 21.74
N ALA A 51 10.97 -3.32 20.64
CA ALA A 51 11.36 -2.66 19.39
C ALA A 51 10.96 -1.17 19.29
N LYS A 52 10.31 -0.57 20.31
CA LYS A 52 9.69 0.76 20.20
C LYS A 52 10.33 1.90 20.99
N THR A 53 11.58 1.75 21.42
CA THR A 53 12.35 2.84 22.03
C THR A 53 13.82 2.78 21.62
N SER A 54 14.15 3.39 20.47
CA SER A 54 15.46 3.99 20.19
C SER A 54 15.36 4.94 18.98
N ASN A 55 16.00 6.10 19.12
CA ASN A 55 15.83 7.31 18.35
C ASN A 55 16.29 7.25 16.88
N SER A 56 15.66 8.12 16.08
CA SER A 56 16.11 8.80 14.85
C SER A 56 17.54 8.55 14.37
N SER A 57 17.67 8.01 13.15
CA SER A 57 18.42 8.58 12.00
C SER A 57 18.90 7.48 11.03
N GLN A 58 18.87 7.82 9.74
CA GLN A 58 19.47 7.11 8.59
C GLN A 58 18.59 6.07 7.86
N THR A 59 18.06 6.57 6.75
CA THR A 59 17.71 5.90 5.50
C THR A 59 18.83 4.93 5.04
N SER A 60 18.59 3.63 5.19
CA SER A 60 19.07 2.50 4.35
C SER A 60 19.01 1.23 5.19
N ASN A 61 18.01 0.38 4.97
CA ASN A 61 17.96 -1.09 5.26
C ASN A 61 16.52 -1.60 5.35
N VAL A 62 15.66 -1.25 4.38
CA VAL A 62 14.30 -1.81 4.26
C VAL A 62 14.28 -3.10 3.42
N LEU A 63 15.37 -3.42 2.72
CA LEU A 63 15.42 -4.55 1.77
C LEU A 63 15.57 -5.93 2.43
N THR A 64 16.05 -6.01 3.68
CA THR A 64 16.42 -7.30 4.30
C THR A 64 15.30 -7.95 5.13
N THR A 65 14.23 -7.21 5.46
CA THR A 65 13.13 -7.71 6.32
C THR A 65 11.95 -8.27 5.52
N LEU A 66 11.88 -7.98 4.21
CA LEU A 66 10.83 -8.48 3.30
C LEU A 66 11.07 -9.92 2.82
N GLY A 67 12.34 -10.35 2.72
CA GLY A 67 12.68 -11.74 2.37
C GLY A 67 12.27 -12.76 3.43
N ALA A 68 12.38 -12.40 4.72
CA ALA A 68 12.04 -13.28 5.84
C ALA A 68 10.52 -13.55 6.00
N VAL A 69 9.67 -12.66 5.47
CA VAL A 69 8.19 -12.82 5.51
C VAL A 69 7.70 -13.66 4.32
N ALA A 70 8.35 -13.56 3.16
CA ALA A 70 8.06 -14.41 2.00
C ALA A 70 8.50 -15.87 2.22
N ASP A 71 9.64 -16.10 2.88
CA ASP A 71 10.13 -17.45 3.22
C ASP A 71 9.23 -18.16 4.24
N ALA A 72 8.59 -17.42 5.16
CA ALA A 72 7.64 -17.98 6.12
C ALA A 72 6.30 -18.41 5.46
N MET A 73 5.84 -17.69 4.43
CA MET A 73 4.65 -18.08 3.67
C MET A 73 4.92 -19.25 2.70
N GLY A 74 6.14 -19.37 2.16
CA GLY A 74 6.57 -20.51 1.35
C GLY A 74 6.66 -21.83 2.14
N LEU A 75 7.06 -21.77 3.42
CA LEU A 75 7.16 -22.95 4.30
C LEU A 75 5.78 -23.49 4.73
N LEU A 76 4.76 -22.63 4.88
CA LEU A 76 3.39 -23.05 5.21
C LEU A 76 2.69 -23.77 4.03
N ASN A 77 2.98 -23.36 2.80
CA ASN A 77 2.38 -23.98 1.61
C ASN A 77 2.93 -25.40 1.33
N ASN A 78 4.17 -25.69 1.75
CA ASN A 78 4.75 -27.04 1.67
C ASN A 78 4.25 -28.00 2.77
N ILE A 79 3.78 -27.48 3.91
CA ILE A 79 3.26 -28.30 5.02
C ILE A 79 1.79 -28.69 4.80
N LEU A 80 1.01 -27.86 4.09
CA LEU A 80 -0.41 -28.12 3.79
C LEU A 80 -0.66 -28.87 2.46
N GLY A 81 0.36 -29.01 1.59
CA GLY A 81 0.24 -29.64 0.28
C GLY A 81 0.51 -31.15 0.20
N SER A 82 0.79 -31.84 1.31
CA SER A 82 1.11 -33.28 1.30
C SER A 82 0.12 -34.09 2.11
N LYS A 83 -0.86 -34.70 1.44
CA LYS A 83 -1.32 -36.07 1.70
C LYS A 83 -2.33 -36.50 0.65
N ASP A 84 -1.88 -37.35 -0.26
CA ASP A 84 -2.75 -38.31 -0.91
C ASP A 84 -2.24 -39.73 -0.67
N SER A 85 -3.21 -40.64 -0.55
CA SER A 85 -3.14 -42.11 -0.53
C SER A 85 -2.89 -42.84 0.82
N LYS A 86 -3.96 -43.32 1.46
CA LYS A 86 -4.45 -44.73 1.36
C LYS A 86 -5.50 -45.07 2.44
N SER A 87 -6.46 -45.91 2.00
CA SER A 87 -7.22 -46.91 2.76
C SER A 87 -8.60 -46.53 3.34
N SER A 88 -9.61 -46.69 2.49
CA SER A 88 -10.87 -47.44 2.68
C SER A 88 -11.38 -47.76 4.10
N GLY A 89 -12.67 -47.47 4.33
CA GLY A 89 -13.55 -48.40 5.05
C GLY A 89 -14.64 -47.79 5.95
N VAL A 90 -15.89 -47.87 5.45
CA VAL A 90 -17.14 -48.18 6.18
C VAL A 90 -17.89 -47.07 6.95
N SER A 91 -19.01 -46.69 6.33
CA SER A 91 -20.40 -46.52 6.81
C SER A 91 -20.71 -46.18 8.29
N ASN A 92 -21.53 -45.14 8.49
CA ASN A 92 -22.91 -45.34 8.98
C ASN A 92 -23.82 -44.11 8.79
N GLN A 93 -25.07 -44.43 8.43
CA GLN A 93 -26.23 -43.55 8.30
C GLN A 93 -26.60 -42.86 9.62
N LEU A 94 -27.18 -41.64 9.54
CA LEU A 94 -28.59 -41.42 9.91
C LEU A 94 -29.06 -40.01 9.60
N SER A 95 -30.28 -39.97 9.09
CA SER A 95 -31.09 -38.83 8.66
C SER A 95 -31.61 -37.98 9.82
N SER A 96 -31.74 -36.67 9.58
CA SER A 96 -32.90 -35.90 10.06
C SER A 96 -32.96 -34.55 9.35
N ASN A 97 -33.97 -34.40 8.49
CA ASN A 97 -34.33 -33.20 7.73
C ASN A 97 -35.53 -32.52 8.42
N ASN A 98 -35.42 -31.21 8.66
CA ASN A 98 -36.49 -30.20 8.85
C ASN A 98 -35.73 -28.87 9.04
N THR A 99 -36.00 -27.73 8.40
CA THR A 99 -37.23 -27.22 7.79
C THR A 99 -36.86 -26.06 6.83
N SER A 100 -37.59 -25.95 5.73
CA SER A 100 -37.96 -24.75 4.96
C SER A 100 -37.26 -23.40 5.18
N ASN A 101 -36.80 -22.79 4.08
CA ASN A 101 -37.51 -21.59 3.60
C ASN A 101 -37.39 -21.42 2.08
N GLN A 102 -38.53 -21.30 1.42
CA GLN A 102 -38.68 -20.90 0.03
C GLN A 102 -38.80 -19.38 -0.06
N SER A 103 -38.09 -18.77 -1.02
CA SER A 103 -38.62 -17.77 -1.96
C SER A 103 -37.53 -17.50 -3.00
N SER A 104 -37.69 -18.08 -4.20
CA SER A 104 -38.26 -17.45 -5.40
C SER A 104 -37.18 -16.99 -6.38
N SER A 105 -36.77 -17.96 -7.21
CA SER A 105 -36.70 -17.86 -8.67
C SER A 105 -36.67 -16.46 -9.30
N LEU A 106 -35.55 -16.13 -9.97
CA LEU A 106 -35.60 -15.68 -11.34
C LEU A 106 -34.62 -16.50 -12.19
N SER A 107 -35.19 -17.34 -13.02
CA SER A 107 -34.53 -18.13 -14.05
C SER A 107 -34.50 -17.36 -15.38
N GLY A 108 -33.34 -17.37 -16.03
CA GLY A 108 -33.27 -17.68 -17.47
C GLY A 108 -32.89 -16.55 -18.42
N ALA A 109 -31.63 -16.57 -18.87
CA ALA A 109 -31.20 -16.71 -20.27
C ALA A 109 -29.68 -16.45 -20.31
N ALA A 110 -28.77 -17.44 -20.36
CA ALA A 110 -28.52 -18.44 -21.39
C ALA A 110 -28.05 -17.88 -22.75
N SER A 111 -26.74 -17.57 -22.83
CA SER A 111 -25.83 -17.93 -23.93
C SER A 111 -24.41 -17.85 -23.34
N GLY A 112 -23.48 -18.80 -23.47
CA GLY A 112 -23.37 -19.97 -24.33
C GLY A 112 -21.97 -20.00 -24.93
N GLY A 113 -21.05 -20.78 -24.33
CA GLY A 113 -19.68 -21.07 -24.81
C GLY A 113 -18.62 -20.20 -24.14
N GLY A 114 -17.60 -20.70 -23.45
CA GLY A 114 -16.91 -21.99 -23.53
C GLY A 114 -15.43 -21.69 -23.83
N GLY A 115 -14.55 -21.89 -22.85
CA GLY A 115 -13.10 -21.69 -23.05
C GLY A 115 -12.35 -21.52 -21.74
N GLY A 116 -11.87 -22.63 -21.19
CA GLY A 116 -11.02 -22.64 -20.00
C GLY A 116 -9.66 -21.97 -20.25
N GLY A 117 -9.11 -21.46 -19.17
CA GLY A 117 -7.79 -20.85 -19.11
C GLY A 117 -7.53 -20.36 -17.70
N GLY A 118 -7.32 -21.29 -16.78
CA GLY A 118 -6.81 -20.96 -15.46
C GLY A 118 -5.44 -20.30 -15.61
N SER A 119 -5.35 -19.03 -15.20
CA SER A 119 -4.07 -18.38 -14.97
C SER A 119 -4.02 -18.02 -13.49
N SER A 120 -3.34 -18.87 -12.73
CA SER A 120 -2.81 -18.55 -11.42
C SER A 120 -1.87 -17.36 -11.58
N VAL A 121 -2.33 -16.15 -11.27
CA VAL A 121 -1.45 -14.99 -11.18
C VAL A 121 -0.72 -15.11 -9.84
N SER A 122 0.54 -15.54 -9.96
CA SER A 122 1.54 -15.58 -8.90
C SER A 122 1.58 -14.23 -8.17
N CYS A 123 1.20 -14.25 -6.90
CA CYS A 123 1.51 -13.21 -5.92
C CYS A 123 3.03 -13.05 -5.83
N GLY A 124 3.53 -11.84 -6.07
CA GLY A 124 4.98 -11.55 -6.04
C GLY A 124 5.42 -10.33 -6.87
N GLY A 125 4.53 -9.70 -7.64
CA GLY A 125 4.82 -8.42 -8.29
C GLY A 125 4.46 -7.26 -7.36
N GLU A 126 5.45 -6.42 -7.04
CA GLU A 126 5.22 -5.10 -6.45
C GLU A 126 4.21 -4.33 -7.31
N TYR A 127 2.96 -4.22 -6.86
CA TYR A 127 1.95 -3.38 -7.49
C TYR A 127 2.29 -1.93 -7.16
N SER A 128 3.32 -1.38 -7.82
CA SER A 128 3.52 0.06 -7.84
C SER A 128 2.25 0.64 -8.46
N GLY A 129 1.56 1.57 -7.80
CA GLY A 129 0.42 2.34 -8.34
C GLY A 129 0.77 3.22 -9.54
N TYR A 130 1.79 2.83 -10.30
CA TYR A 130 2.32 3.44 -11.49
C TYR A 130 2.11 2.51 -12.68
N ALA A 131 1.63 3.09 -13.79
CA ALA A 131 1.57 2.39 -15.06
C ALA A 131 2.99 1.89 -15.41
N GLN A 132 3.13 0.59 -15.66
CA GLN A 132 4.42 0.01 -15.99
C GLN A 132 4.87 0.48 -17.39
N ASN A 133 6.17 0.71 -17.57
CA ASN A 133 6.81 1.12 -18.83
C ASN A 133 6.45 2.52 -19.35
N LEU A 134 6.33 3.53 -18.48
CA LEU A 134 6.28 4.93 -18.93
C LEU A 134 7.66 5.54 -19.02
N ASN A 135 8.00 6.06 -20.21
CA ASN A 135 9.20 6.86 -20.37
C ASN A 135 8.91 8.30 -19.92
N ASN A 136 9.11 8.57 -18.63
CA ASN A 136 8.81 9.86 -17.98
C ASN A 136 9.88 10.94 -18.23
N ASN A 137 10.95 10.64 -18.98
CA ASN A 137 12.00 11.61 -19.27
C ASN A 137 11.63 12.46 -20.49
N PHE A 138 10.83 13.50 -20.25
CA PHE A 138 10.44 14.46 -21.28
C PHE A 138 11.43 15.62 -21.32
N SER A 139 12.50 15.46 -22.09
CA SER A 139 13.51 16.51 -22.33
C SER A 139 13.07 17.50 -23.42
N GLY A 140 11.81 17.95 -23.35
CA GLY A 140 11.13 18.74 -24.38
C GLY A 140 10.79 20.18 -23.97
N SER A 141 11.55 20.80 -23.06
CA SER A 141 11.31 22.20 -22.73
C SER A 141 11.68 23.07 -23.93
N VAL A 142 10.68 23.77 -24.49
CA VAL A 142 10.89 24.73 -25.56
C VAL A 142 11.69 25.90 -25.00
N ASP A 143 12.75 26.27 -25.70
CA ASP A 143 13.52 27.44 -25.30
C ASP A 143 12.71 28.73 -25.58
N SER A 144 12.08 29.23 -24.53
CA SER A 144 11.27 30.45 -24.57
C SER A 144 12.09 31.68 -24.99
N SER A 145 13.40 31.67 -24.78
CA SER A 145 14.29 32.74 -25.22
C SER A 145 14.47 32.74 -26.75
N THR A 146 14.55 31.55 -27.36
CA THR A 146 14.60 31.39 -28.82
C THR A 146 13.28 31.84 -29.46
N LEU A 147 12.13 31.43 -28.91
CA LEU A 147 10.82 31.89 -29.41
C LEU A 147 10.64 33.40 -29.29
N SER A 148 11.03 33.97 -28.15
CA SER A 148 10.95 35.42 -27.91
C SER A 148 11.86 36.20 -28.86
N SER A 149 13.06 35.69 -29.11
CA SER A 149 14.02 36.30 -30.03
C SER A 149 13.50 36.33 -31.46
N VAL A 150 12.92 35.23 -31.95
CA VAL A 150 12.31 35.17 -33.28
C VAL A 150 11.07 36.08 -33.37
N SER A 151 10.21 36.07 -32.35
CA SER A 151 9.03 36.95 -32.29
C SER A 151 9.42 38.44 -32.32
N ASN A 152 10.47 38.81 -31.59
CA ASN A 152 11.01 40.17 -31.58
C ASN A 152 11.61 40.54 -32.94
N ALA A 153 12.34 39.64 -33.59
CA ALA A 153 12.89 39.86 -34.92
C ALA A 153 11.80 40.04 -35.99
N ILE A 154 10.67 39.32 -35.87
CA ILE A 154 9.51 39.50 -36.75
C ILE A 154 8.88 40.89 -36.57
N SER A 155 8.81 41.38 -35.33
CA SER A 155 8.10 42.62 -34.98
C SER A 155 8.96 43.88 -35.10
N ALA A 156 10.29 43.75 -35.05
CA ALA A 156 11.21 44.88 -35.11
C ALA A 156 11.50 45.34 -36.54
N ALA A 157 11.71 46.64 -36.70
CA ALA A 157 12.22 47.24 -37.94
C ALA A 157 13.76 47.14 -38.01
N GLY A 158 14.31 47.09 -39.23
CA GLY A 158 15.77 47.13 -39.46
C GLY A 158 16.48 45.78 -39.60
N TRP A 159 15.74 44.66 -39.60
CA TRP A 159 16.30 43.35 -39.91
C TRP A 159 16.38 43.12 -41.42
N THR A 160 17.49 42.53 -41.89
CA THR A 160 17.66 42.13 -43.30
C THR A 160 17.08 40.74 -43.55
N SER A 161 16.76 40.44 -44.80
CA SER A 161 16.24 39.12 -45.20
C SER A 161 17.22 37.99 -44.87
N THR A 162 18.53 38.23 -45.01
CA THR A 162 19.60 37.30 -44.61
C THR A 162 19.63 37.09 -43.10
N ALA A 163 19.54 38.16 -42.30
CA ALA A 163 19.58 38.06 -40.83
C ALA A 163 18.35 37.31 -40.28
N LEU A 164 17.17 37.51 -40.87
CA LEU A 164 15.96 36.76 -40.53
C LEU A 164 16.06 35.29 -40.96
N SER A 165 16.65 35.02 -42.13
CA SER A 165 16.85 33.64 -42.61
C SER A 165 17.78 32.84 -41.69
N ASN A 166 18.76 33.49 -41.06
CA ASN A 166 19.65 32.87 -40.09
C ASN A 166 18.95 32.45 -38.79
N LEU A 167 17.71 32.89 -38.52
CA LEU A 167 16.92 32.45 -37.37
C LEU A 167 16.18 31.12 -37.62
N LYS A 168 16.04 30.71 -38.89
CA LYS A 168 15.33 29.47 -39.26
C LYS A 168 15.94 28.21 -38.62
N PRO A 169 17.26 28.00 -38.61
CA PRO A 169 17.85 26.80 -38.01
C PRO A 169 17.50 26.66 -36.53
N SER A 170 17.53 27.75 -35.75
CA SER A 170 17.20 27.74 -34.32
C SER A 170 15.73 27.42 -34.09
N LEU A 171 14.82 28.01 -34.86
CA LEU A 171 13.39 27.72 -34.75
C LEU A 171 13.06 26.29 -35.20
N ASN A 172 13.71 25.79 -36.25
CA ASN A 172 13.57 24.41 -36.71
C ASN A 172 14.06 23.42 -35.65
N ASN A 173 15.15 23.73 -34.94
CA ASN A 173 15.64 22.91 -33.84
C ASN A 173 14.62 22.81 -32.70
N GLU A 174 13.99 23.93 -32.31
CA GLU A 174 12.91 23.92 -31.32
C GLU A 174 11.67 23.16 -31.81
N SER A 175 11.36 23.26 -33.11
CA SER A 175 10.30 22.45 -33.72
C SER A 175 10.58 20.95 -33.63
N VAL A 176 11.82 20.52 -33.90
CA VAL A 176 12.22 19.11 -33.80
C VAL A 176 12.12 18.62 -32.36
N LYS A 177 12.61 19.40 -31.38
CA LYS A 177 12.54 19.05 -29.95
C LYS A 177 11.09 18.86 -29.47
N VAL A 178 10.22 19.83 -29.78
CA VAL A 178 8.81 19.76 -29.39
C VAL A 178 8.10 18.59 -30.06
N ASN A 179 8.33 18.36 -31.34
CA ASN A 179 7.69 17.24 -32.06
C ASN A 179 8.17 15.88 -31.55
N GLN A 180 9.45 15.75 -31.16
CA GLN A 180 9.97 14.53 -30.53
C GLN A 180 9.33 14.29 -29.16
N ALA A 181 9.25 15.34 -28.33
CA ALA A 181 8.61 15.26 -27.01
C ALA A 181 7.11 14.92 -27.14
N LEU A 182 6.42 15.54 -28.10
CA LEU A 182 5.02 15.26 -28.39
C LEU A 182 4.80 13.81 -28.85
N ALA A 183 5.64 13.30 -29.76
CA ALA A 183 5.56 11.93 -30.22
C ALA A 183 5.76 10.92 -29.08
N GLN A 184 6.71 11.19 -28.17
CA GLN A 184 6.93 10.36 -26.98
C GLN A 184 5.76 10.45 -26.00
N ALA A 185 5.21 11.65 -25.75
CA ALA A 185 4.06 11.83 -24.88
C ALA A 185 2.81 11.15 -25.43
N GLN A 186 2.59 11.20 -26.75
CA GLN A 186 1.52 10.47 -27.44
C GLN A 186 1.70 8.96 -27.37
N ALA A 187 2.93 8.46 -27.48
CA ALA A 187 3.22 7.03 -27.32
C ALA A 187 2.89 6.56 -25.89
N ASN A 188 3.28 7.32 -24.86
CA ASN A 188 2.90 7.05 -23.48
C ASN A 188 1.37 7.13 -23.32
N PHE A 189 0.73 8.20 -23.80
CA PHE A 189 -0.73 8.36 -23.70
C PHE A 189 -1.51 7.19 -24.30
N ASN A 190 -1.12 6.74 -25.51
CA ASN A 190 -1.73 5.57 -26.15
C ASN A 190 -1.51 4.28 -25.34
N ALA A 191 -0.35 4.13 -24.68
CA ALA A 191 -0.08 3.01 -23.80
C ALA A 191 -0.95 3.05 -22.52
N LEU A 192 -1.18 4.22 -21.92
CA LEU A 192 -2.07 4.36 -20.76
C LEU A 192 -3.56 4.24 -21.12
N ALA A 193 -3.98 4.57 -22.35
CA ALA A 193 -5.39 4.55 -22.73
C ALA A 193 -6.06 3.17 -22.52
N ASN A 194 -5.34 2.08 -22.81
CA ASN A 194 -5.83 0.72 -22.55
C ASN A 194 -5.87 0.39 -21.05
N GLN A 195 -4.96 0.96 -20.26
CA GLN A 195 -4.92 0.79 -18.81
C GLN A 195 -6.03 1.60 -18.13
N LYS A 196 -6.38 2.78 -18.66
CA LYS A 196 -7.46 3.64 -18.15
C LYS A 196 -8.81 2.92 -18.13
N ALA A 197 -9.25 2.35 -19.26
CA ALA A 197 -10.56 1.69 -19.32
C ALA A 197 -10.65 0.52 -18.32
N THR A 198 -9.54 -0.21 -18.16
CA THR A 198 -9.44 -1.29 -17.16
C THR A 198 -9.47 -0.75 -15.73
N ALA A 199 -8.75 0.35 -15.47
CA ALA A 199 -8.71 1.00 -14.17
C ALA A 199 -10.08 1.59 -13.78
N GLU A 200 -10.80 2.25 -14.69
CA GLU A 200 -12.15 2.79 -14.44
C GLU A 200 -13.14 1.68 -14.08
N ALA A 201 -13.14 0.57 -14.84
CA ALA A 201 -13.97 -0.58 -14.53
C ALA A 201 -13.61 -1.22 -13.18
N ASN A 202 -12.32 -1.28 -12.85
CA ASN A 202 -11.86 -1.81 -11.58
C ASN A 202 -12.19 -0.90 -10.40
N VAL A 203 -12.08 0.43 -10.54
CA VAL A 203 -12.41 1.39 -9.47
C VAL A 203 -13.86 1.20 -9.01
N SER A 204 -14.83 1.25 -9.94
CA SER A 204 -16.25 1.11 -9.57
C SER A 204 -16.56 -0.24 -8.90
N ARG A 205 -15.96 -1.32 -9.40
CA ARG A 205 -16.09 -2.65 -8.79
C ARG A 205 -15.46 -2.71 -7.40
N LEU A 206 -14.23 -2.21 -7.26
CA LEU A 206 -13.46 -2.24 -6.02
C LEU A 206 -14.05 -1.33 -4.96
N GLU A 207 -14.64 -0.19 -5.31
CA GLU A 207 -15.40 0.67 -4.39
C GLU A 207 -16.54 -0.10 -3.75
N THR A 208 -17.38 -0.75 -4.56
CA THR A 208 -18.51 -1.55 -4.06
C THR A 208 -18.03 -2.72 -3.18
N GLN A 209 -16.95 -3.39 -3.59
CA GLN A 209 -16.39 -4.51 -2.84
C GLN A 209 -15.72 -4.08 -1.53
N ALA A 210 -14.98 -2.95 -1.54
CA ALA A 210 -14.34 -2.40 -0.36
C ALA A 210 -15.38 -1.90 0.65
N ASP A 211 -16.46 -1.25 0.20
CA ASP A 211 -17.55 -0.83 1.09
C ASP A 211 -18.26 -2.04 1.72
N SER A 212 -18.51 -3.09 0.94
CA SER A 212 -19.08 -4.33 1.46
C SER A 212 -18.16 -4.99 2.49
N ALA A 213 -16.88 -5.14 2.17
CA ALA A 213 -15.86 -5.70 3.06
C ALA A 213 -15.68 -4.86 4.34
N LYS A 214 -15.81 -3.54 4.26
CA LYS A 214 -15.79 -2.65 5.42
C LYS A 214 -16.96 -2.95 6.36
N ASN A 215 -18.18 -3.07 5.83
CA ASN A 215 -19.37 -3.39 6.62
C ASN A 215 -19.27 -4.79 7.25
N GLU A 216 -18.71 -5.76 6.52
CA GLU A 216 -18.42 -7.10 7.05
C GLU A 216 -17.40 -7.04 8.20
N SER A 217 -16.31 -6.29 8.05
CA SER A 217 -15.30 -6.07 9.09
C SER A 217 -15.89 -5.39 10.33
N GLU A 218 -16.75 -4.38 10.17
CA GLU A 218 -17.42 -3.69 11.28
C GLU A 218 -18.42 -4.61 12.01
N SER A 219 -19.12 -5.46 11.26
CA SER A 219 -20.03 -6.47 11.81
C SER A 219 -19.26 -7.53 12.61
N ALA A 220 -18.18 -8.06 12.04
CA ALA A 220 -17.30 -9.03 12.70
C ALA A 220 -16.68 -8.45 13.99
N LYS A 221 -16.26 -7.18 13.97
CA LYS A 221 -15.77 -6.47 15.16
C LYS A 221 -16.83 -6.41 16.27
N THR A 222 -18.07 -6.13 15.91
CA THR A 222 -19.19 -6.09 16.86
C THR A 222 -19.42 -7.47 17.50
N SER A 223 -19.41 -8.53 16.69
CA SER A 223 -19.51 -9.92 17.16
C SER A 223 -18.36 -10.30 18.09
N LEU A 224 -17.13 -9.90 17.76
CA LEU A 224 -15.94 -10.15 18.61
C LEU A 224 -16.08 -9.51 20.00
N GLU A 225 -16.48 -8.24 20.08
CA GLU A 225 -16.67 -7.56 21.37
C GLU A 225 -17.83 -8.17 22.17
N GLN A 226 -18.91 -8.59 21.51
CA GLN A 226 -20.00 -9.30 22.17
C GLN A 226 -19.54 -10.65 22.76
N ASN A 227 -18.81 -11.46 21.99
CA ASN A 227 -18.29 -12.75 22.46
C ASN A 227 -17.28 -12.60 23.60
N LYS A 228 -16.45 -11.55 23.56
CA LYS A 228 -15.55 -11.20 24.66
C LYS A 228 -16.31 -10.85 25.95
N SER A 229 -17.41 -10.10 25.84
CA SER A 229 -18.27 -9.78 26.98
C SER A 229 -18.95 -11.04 27.56
N ASN A 230 -19.43 -11.93 26.70
CA ASN A 230 -20.04 -13.19 27.11
C ASN A 230 -19.03 -14.09 27.84
N LEU A 231 -17.83 -14.26 27.28
CA LEU A 231 -16.74 -15.02 27.90
C LEU A 231 -16.41 -14.50 29.30
N ASN A 232 -16.20 -13.19 29.45
CA ASN A 232 -15.91 -12.57 30.75
C ASN A 232 -17.04 -12.82 31.77
N SER A 233 -18.29 -12.73 31.34
CA SER A 233 -19.45 -12.95 32.21
C SER A 233 -19.53 -14.41 32.68
N SER A 234 -19.28 -15.37 31.79
CA SER A 234 -19.24 -16.80 32.13
C SER A 234 -18.09 -17.15 33.08
N ILE A 235 -16.90 -16.56 32.88
CA ILE A 235 -15.75 -16.74 33.78
C ILE A 235 -16.11 -16.25 35.19
N GLN A 236 -16.67 -15.05 35.32
CA GLN A 236 -17.08 -14.51 36.63
C GLN A 236 -18.14 -15.38 37.31
N ALA A 237 -19.08 -15.92 36.54
CA ALA A 237 -20.10 -16.82 37.09
C ALA A 237 -19.49 -18.14 37.60
N ARG A 238 -18.55 -18.72 36.85
CA ARG A 238 -17.80 -19.94 37.23
C ARG A 238 -16.98 -19.70 38.50
N ASP A 239 -16.19 -18.63 38.53
CA ASP A 239 -15.34 -18.29 39.68
C ASP A 239 -16.18 -18.10 40.96
N LYS A 240 -17.34 -17.44 40.85
CA LYS A 240 -18.27 -17.29 41.98
C LYS A 240 -18.81 -18.62 42.49
N MET A 241 -19.13 -19.58 41.61
CA MET A 241 -19.62 -20.89 42.04
C MET A 241 -18.51 -21.74 42.67
N ASP A 242 -17.28 -21.66 42.15
CA ASP A 242 -16.10 -22.32 42.73
C ASP A 242 -15.80 -21.82 44.15
N ASP A 243 -15.95 -20.51 44.40
CA ASP A 243 -15.83 -19.91 45.73
C ASP A 243 -16.90 -20.47 46.69
N GLN A 244 -18.15 -20.57 46.23
CA GLN A 244 -19.24 -21.15 47.01
C GLN A 244 -18.99 -22.62 47.36
N LEU A 245 -18.46 -23.41 46.41
CA LEU A 245 -18.15 -24.82 46.63
C LEU A 245 -17.00 -25.00 47.64
N SER A 246 -16.01 -24.10 47.65
CA SER A 246 -14.85 -24.18 48.56
C SER A 246 -15.20 -23.92 50.04
N SER A 247 -16.24 -23.13 50.33
CA SER A 247 -16.61 -22.75 51.71
C SER A 247 -17.27 -23.85 52.55
N VAL A 248 -17.62 -24.99 51.95
CA VAL A 248 -18.59 -25.95 52.48
C VAL A 248 -18.03 -26.90 53.54
N ASN A 249 -16.74 -27.24 53.50
CA ASN A 249 -16.20 -28.33 54.32
C ASN A 249 -15.53 -27.86 55.63
N SER A 250 -15.31 -26.55 55.80
CA SER A 250 -14.52 -26.01 56.91
C SER A 250 -15.19 -26.20 58.29
N GLU A 251 -16.53 -26.11 58.37
CA GLU A 251 -17.26 -26.15 59.64
C GLU A 251 -17.29 -27.55 60.28
N TYR A 252 -17.31 -28.61 59.46
CA TYR A 252 -17.32 -29.99 59.94
C TYR A 252 -15.96 -30.41 60.54
N ASP A 253 -14.86 -29.96 59.92
CA ASP A 253 -13.50 -30.23 60.39
C ASP A 253 -13.22 -29.52 61.72
N GLU A 254 -13.72 -28.30 61.89
CA GLU A 254 -13.65 -27.56 63.15
C GLU A 254 -14.44 -28.27 64.26
N ALA A 255 -15.68 -28.71 63.99
CA ALA A 255 -16.49 -29.45 64.95
C ALA A 255 -15.83 -30.79 65.36
N CYS A 256 -15.17 -31.48 64.43
CA CYS A 256 -14.40 -32.69 64.72
C CYS A 256 -13.18 -32.40 65.60
N SER A 257 -12.48 -31.30 65.35
CA SER A 257 -11.33 -30.87 66.14
C SER A 257 -11.73 -30.51 67.57
N ASN A 258 -12.87 -29.84 67.74
CA ASN A 258 -13.41 -29.50 69.06
C ASN A 258 -13.73 -30.75 69.89
N VAL A 259 -14.38 -31.77 69.31
CA VAL A 259 -14.65 -33.04 70.02
C VAL A 259 -13.36 -33.69 70.51
N LYS A 260 -12.30 -33.72 69.68
CA LYS A 260 -10.99 -34.27 70.08
C LYS A 260 -10.38 -33.49 71.24
N ALA A 261 -10.51 -32.16 71.23
CA ALA A 261 -10.04 -31.31 72.33
C ALA A 261 -10.78 -31.63 73.64
N GLU A 262 -12.11 -31.77 73.58
CA GLU A 262 -12.91 -32.07 74.77
C GLU A 262 -12.72 -33.50 75.29
N GLU A 263 -12.45 -34.49 74.42
CA GLU A 263 -12.04 -35.84 74.85
C GLU A 263 -10.73 -35.81 75.65
N LYS A 264 -9.79 -34.96 75.24
CA LYS A 264 -8.52 -34.75 75.95
C LYS A 264 -8.75 -34.04 77.30
N ASN A 265 -9.65 -33.07 77.35
CA ASN A 265 -10.02 -32.37 78.59
C ASN A 265 -10.66 -33.34 79.59
N LYS A 266 -11.60 -34.17 79.13
CA LYS A 266 -12.20 -35.24 79.95
C LYS A 266 -11.14 -36.18 80.52
N SER A 267 -10.24 -36.67 79.68
CA SER A 267 -9.16 -37.58 80.11
C SER A 267 -8.25 -36.92 81.16
N SER A 268 -7.94 -35.63 81.00
CA SER A 268 -7.14 -34.87 81.97
C SER A 268 -7.87 -34.73 83.31
N ALA A 269 -9.16 -34.40 83.29
CA ALA A 269 -9.98 -34.29 84.50
C ALA A 269 -10.14 -35.64 85.23
N GLN A 270 -10.22 -36.77 84.51
CA GLN A 270 -10.24 -38.11 85.09
C GLN A 270 -8.92 -38.44 85.83
N ASN A 271 -7.79 -38.03 85.27
CA ASN A 271 -6.48 -38.20 85.90
C ASN A 271 -6.33 -37.31 87.16
N GLU A 272 -6.83 -36.08 87.12
CA GLU A 272 -6.88 -35.19 88.29
C GLU A 272 -7.71 -35.82 89.42
N LEU A 273 -8.91 -36.33 89.11
CA LEU A 273 -9.77 -36.99 90.10
C LEU A 273 -9.11 -38.24 90.70
N SER A 274 -8.44 -39.05 89.88
CA SER A 274 -7.72 -40.25 90.34
C SER A 274 -6.58 -39.89 91.29
N SER A 275 -5.87 -38.80 90.98
CA SER A 275 -4.80 -38.27 91.84
C SER A 275 -5.37 -37.74 93.16
N ALA A 276 -6.48 -37.00 93.13
CA ALA A 276 -7.13 -36.49 94.33
C ALA A 276 -7.66 -37.61 95.24
N LYS A 277 -8.28 -38.66 94.68
CA LYS A 277 -8.67 -39.86 95.44
C LYS A 277 -7.48 -40.52 96.14
N SER A 278 -6.35 -40.59 95.45
CA SER A 278 -5.11 -41.13 96.03
C SER A 278 -4.60 -40.26 97.18
N SER A 279 -4.71 -38.93 97.06
CA SER A 279 -4.37 -37.98 98.14
C SER A 279 -5.27 -38.14 99.36
N VAL A 280 -6.58 -38.34 99.17
CA VAL A 280 -7.53 -38.63 100.28
C VAL A 280 -7.12 -39.91 101.00
N ALA A 281 -6.87 -41.00 100.27
CA ALA A 281 -6.46 -42.27 100.87
C ALA A 281 -5.15 -42.14 101.69
N LYS A 282 -4.18 -41.35 101.20
CA LYS A 282 -2.95 -41.04 101.93
C LYS A 282 -3.23 -40.23 103.19
N ALA A 283 -4.08 -39.21 103.12
CA ALA A 283 -4.44 -38.38 104.26
C ALA A 283 -5.21 -39.18 105.33
N GLU A 284 -6.12 -40.08 104.93
CA GLU A 284 -6.81 -41.01 105.82
C GLU A 284 -5.82 -41.94 106.55
N ALA A 285 -4.85 -42.48 105.81
CA ALA A 285 -3.77 -43.28 106.42
C ALA A 285 -2.95 -42.46 107.43
N SER A 286 -2.64 -41.20 107.12
CA SER A 286 -1.95 -40.28 108.05
C SER A 286 -2.76 -39.99 109.31
N VAL A 287 -4.08 -39.77 109.20
CA VAL A 287 -4.97 -39.58 110.35
C VAL A 287 -4.99 -40.84 111.24
N ASN A 288 -5.03 -42.02 110.63
CA ASN A 288 -4.97 -43.29 111.37
C ASN A 288 -3.64 -43.46 112.09
N ALA A 289 -2.52 -43.19 111.42
CA ALA A 289 -1.19 -43.26 112.01
C ALA A 289 -1.02 -42.26 113.17
N ALA A 290 -1.46 -41.02 113.01
CA ALA A 290 -1.43 -40.00 114.06
C ALA A 290 -2.35 -40.37 115.24
N THR A 291 -3.48 -41.02 114.97
CA THR A 291 -4.38 -41.52 116.02
C THR A 291 -3.72 -42.65 116.84
N GLN A 292 -3.03 -43.58 116.19
CA GLN A 292 -2.26 -44.64 116.87
C GLN A 292 -1.09 -44.06 117.68
N ALA A 293 -0.40 -43.05 117.14
CA ALA A 293 0.68 -42.34 117.82
C ALA A 293 0.17 -41.63 119.09
N LEU A 294 -0.98 -40.96 119.00
CA LEU A 294 -1.63 -40.34 120.16
C LEU A 294 -2.00 -41.37 121.23
N GLN A 295 -2.66 -42.48 120.85
CA GLN A 295 -2.99 -43.56 121.79
C GLN A 295 -1.74 -44.12 122.49
N SER A 296 -0.65 -44.28 121.76
CA SER A 296 0.62 -44.77 122.30
C SER A 296 1.25 -43.76 123.27
N ALA A 297 1.19 -42.46 122.96
CA ALA A 297 1.67 -41.39 123.82
C ALA A 297 0.83 -41.27 125.10
N GLU A 298 -0.50 -41.36 125.00
CA GLU A 298 -1.43 -41.35 126.14
C GLU A 298 -1.19 -42.55 127.07
N ALA A 299 -1.01 -43.75 126.52
CA ALA A 299 -0.66 -44.93 127.29
C ALA A 299 0.71 -44.78 127.99
N SER A 300 1.69 -44.17 127.31
CA SER A 300 3.01 -43.91 127.89
C SER A 300 2.94 -42.91 129.06
N LEU A 301 2.15 -41.84 128.93
CA LEU A 301 1.92 -40.87 129.98
C LEU A 301 1.22 -41.50 131.19
N ALA A 302 0.17 -42.30 130.96
CA ALA A 302 -0.56 -42.98 132.03
C ALA A 302 0.31 -43.95 132.85
N ASN A 303 1.29 -44.59 132.20
CA ASN A 303 2.22 -45.53 132.83
C ASN A 303 3.46 -44.85 133.44
N THR A 304 3.61 -43.53 133.32
CA THR A 304 4.76 -42.79 133.85
C THR A 304 4.36 -42.03 135.12
N PRO A 305 4.91 -42.36 136.31
CA PRO A 305 4.56 -41.67 137.55
C PRO A 305 5.10 -40.23 137.58
N GLN A 306 4.37 -39.33 138.24
CA GLN A 306 4.70 -37.89 138.31
C GLN A 306 5.96 -37.59 139.15
N THR A 307 6.24 -38.42 140.16
CA THR A 307 7.41 -38.35 141.02
C THR A 307 8.17 -39.67 141.02
N LEU A 308 9.47 -39.63 141.29
CA LEU A 308 10.29 -40.81 141.55
C LEU A 308 10.01 -41.35 142.96
N GLU A 309 10.50 -42.55 143.28
CA GLU A 309 10.29 -43.20 144.60
C GLU A 309 10.81 -42.36 145.78
N ASP A 310 11.76 -41.44 145.55
CA ASP A 310 12.33 -40.52 146.54
C ASP A 310 11.54 -39.19 146.70
N GLY A 311 10.43 -39.04 145.98
CA GLY A 311 9.57 -37.85 146.01
C GLY A 311 10.02 -36.69 145.11
N THR A 312 11.11 -36.83 144.36
CA THR A 312 11.55 -35.81 143.39
C THR A 312 10.73 -35.87 142.08
N PRO A 313 10.58 -34.75 141.33
CA PRO A 313 9.85 -34.76 140.06
C PRO A 313 10.47 -35.71 139.03
N ASN A 314 9.65 -36.49 138.32
CA ASN A 314 10.11 -37.39 137.27
C ASN A 314 10.25 -36.66 135.91
N PRO A 315 11.47 -36.48 135.35
CA PRO A 315 11.64 -35.83 134.05
C PRO A 315 10.94 -36.55 132.89
N GLN A 316 10.78 -37.88 132.99
CA GLN A 316 10.09 -38.68 131.97
C GLN A 316 8.60 -38.38 131.89
N TYR A 317 7.99 -37.94 133.00
CA TYR A 317 6.59 -37.51 133.01
C TYR A 317 6.38 -36.27 132.14
N GLN A 318 7.30 -35.28 132.21
CA GLN A 318 7.23 -34.08 131.38
C GLN A 318 7.48 -34.41 129.90
N ALA A 319 8.41 -35.33 129.61
CA ALA A 319 8.65 -35.80 128.25
C ALA A 319 7.42 -36.53 127.67
N ALA A 320 6.76 -37.40 128.44
CA ALA A 320 5.55 -38.09 128.02
C ALA A 320 4.37 -37.11 127.81
N LYS A 321 4.23 -36.08 128.66
CA LYS A 321 3.24 -35.02 128.48
C LYS A 321 3.47 -34.23 127.19
N ALA A 322 4.72 -33.83 126.93
CA ALA A 322 5.09 -33.15 125.69
C ALA A 322 4.86 -34.04 124.45
N ALA A 323 5.06 -35.36 124.56
CA ALA A 323 4.79 -36.30 123.48
C ALA A 323 3.28 -36.41 123.16
N VAL A 324 2.40 -36.36 124.18
CA VAL A 324 0.95 -36.29 123.98
C VAL A 324 0.55 -35.00 123.28
N GLU A 325 1.04 -33.84 123.74
CA GLU A 325 0.75 -32.54 123.09
C GLU A 325 1.23 -32.51 121.63
N LYS A 326 2.41 -33.07 121.35
CA LYS A 326 2.92 -33.21 119.99
C LYS A 326 2.03 -34.12 119.14
N ALA A 327 1.64 -35.30 119.64
CA ALA A 327 0.79 -36.24 118.90
C ALA A 327 -0.63 -35.68 118.66
N GLN A 328 -1.17 -34.89 119.60
CA GLN A 328 -2.42 -34.16 119.40
C GLN A 328 -2.30 -33.15 118.25
N THR A 329 -1.20 -32.39 118.22
CA THR A 329 -0.93 -31.43 117.15
C THR A 329 -0.79 -32.13 115.79
N GLU A 330 -0.05 -33.24 115.72
CA GLU A 330 0.11 -34.04 114.50
C GLU A 330 -1.22 -34.62 114.01
N LYS A 331 -2.07 -35.09 114.92
CA LYS A 331 -3.43 -35.56 114.57
C LYS A 331 -4.28 -34.43 114.01
N GLN A 332 -4.23 -33.25 114.62
CA GLN A 332 -4.99 -32.08 114.14
C GLN A 332 -4.50 -31.64 112.75
N GLN A 333 -3.19 -31.62 112.52
CA GLN A 333 -2.62 -31.35 111.19
C GLN A 333 -3.04 -32.39 110.15
N ALA A 334 -2.99 -33.68 110.50
CA ALA A 334 -3.44 -34.75 109.61
C ALA A 334 -4.94 -34.64 109.27
N GLN A 335 -5.78 -34.24 110.23
CA GLN A 335 -7.21 -33.98 110.00
C GLN A 335 -7.43 -32.79 109.06
N SER A 336 -6.68 -31.70 109.24
CA SER A 336 -6.72 -30.56 108.30
C SER A 336 -6.31 -30.97 106.89
N SER A 337 -5.23 -31.75 106.73
CA SER A 337 -4.80 -32.26 105.42
C SER A 337 -5.82 -33.20 104.79
N LEU A 338 -6.56 -33.99 105.58
CA LEU A 338 -7.65 -34.82 105.07
C LEU A 338 -8.81 -33.96 104.53
N GLU A 339 -9.15 -32.88 105.23
CA GLU A 339 -10.21 -31.97 104.77
C GLU A 339 -9.82 -31.27 103.47
N GLU A 340 -8.58 -30.77 103.37
CA GLU A 340 -8.03 -30.20 102.13
C GLU A 340 -8.04 -31.21 100.98
N ALA A 341 -7.65 -32.47 101.25
CA ALA A 341 -7.67 -33.53 100.24
C ALA A 341 -9.10 -33.85 99.76
N LYS A 342 -10.09 -33.85 100.66
CA LYS A 342 -11.51 -34.05 100.31
C LYS A 342 -12.04 -32.89 99.47
N GLN A 343 -11.72 -31.65 99.83
CA GLN A 343 -12.08 -30.47 99.04
C GLN A 343 -11.45 -30.51 97.64
N CYS A 344 -10.21 -30.96 97.53
CA CYS A 344 -9.52 -31.17 96.26
C CYS A 344 -10.22 -32.25 95.41
N GLN A 345 -10.63 -33.36 96.03
CA GLN A 345 -11.40 -34.42 95.36
C GLN A 345 -12.75 -33.89 94.84
N GLU A 346 -13.48 -33.13 95.64
CA GLU A 346 -14.76 -32.54 95.23
C GLU A 346 -14.58 -31.56 94.05
N THR A 347 -13.53 -30.75 94.10
CA THR A 347 -13.17 -29.84 93.00
C THR A 347 -12.84 -30.61 91.71
N ALA A 348 -12.03 -31.67 91.82
CA ALA A 348 -11.67 -32.52 90.68
C ALA A 348 -12.90 -33.26 90.10
N GLN A 349 -13.83 -33.70 90.96
CA GLN A 349 -15.08 -34.31 90.52
C GLN A 349 -15.97 -33.30 89.77
N THR A 350 -16.06 -32.06 90.26
CA THR A 350 -16.79 -30.98 89.60
C THR A 350 -16.22 -30.67 88.22
N LYS A 351 -14.88 -30.58 88.11
CA LYS A 351 -14.21 -30.40 86.82
C LYS A 351 -14.50 -31.55 85.84
N LEU A 352 -14.50 -32.80 86.32
CA LEU A 352 -14.84 -33.94 85.48
C LEU A 352 -16.27 -33.84 84.95
N ASN A 353 -17.23 -33.52 85.81
CA ASN A 353 -18.63 -33.34 85.40
C ASN A 353 -18.78 -32.24 84.34
N GLN A 354 -18.06 -31.12 84.49
CA GLN A 354 -18.04 -30.03 83.50
C GLN A 354 -17.41 -30.47 82.16
N ALA A 355 -16.30 -31.22 82.20
CA ALA A 355 -15.66 -31.77 80.99
C ALA A 355 -16.57 -32.77 80.25
N GLU A 356 -17.38 -33.54 80.97
CA GLU A 356 -18.35 -34.46 80.37
C GLU A 356 -19.53 -33.71 79.72
N GLN A 357 -20.01 -32.65 80.37
CA GLN A 357 -21.08 -31.82 79.83
C GLN A 357 -20.64 -31.09 78.54
N THR A 358 -19.44 -30.50 78.55
CA THR A 358 -18.86 -29.81 77.38
C THR A 358 -18.57 -30.77 76.24
N LEU A 359 -18.02 -31.96 76.51
CA LEU A 359 -17.88 -33.00 75.49
C LEU A 359 -19.22 -33.41 74.87
N THR A 360 -20.27 -33.56 75.69
CA THR A 360 -21.62 -33.88 75.20
C THR A 360 -22.14 -32.79 74.27
N GLN A 361 -21.96 -31.52 74.62
CA GLN A 361 -22.33 -30.39 73.76
C GLN A 361 -21.52 -30.39 72.45
N ALA A 362 -20.21 -30.62 72.51
CA ALA A 362 -19.36 -30.71 71.32
C ALA A 362 -19.81 -31.84 70.37
N GLN A 363 -20.18 -33.01 70.92
CA GLN A 363 -20.71 -34.14 70.15
C GLN A 363 -22.06 -33.83 69.51
N GLN A 364 -22.97 -33.14 70.23
CA GLN A 364 -24.24 -32.66 69.66
C GLN A 364 -24.01 -31.65 68.53
N THR A 365 -23.09 -30.70 68.70
CA THR A 365 -22.71 -29.76 67.64
C THR A 365 -22.19 -30.50 66.42
N LYS A 366 -21.26 -31.45 66.58
CA LYS A 366 -20.76 -32.28 65.48
C LYS A 366 -21.88 -33.05 64.78
N ALA A 367 -22.83 -33.61 65.52
CA ALA A 367 -23.97 -34.33 64.96
C ALA A 367 -24.89 -33.41 64.15
N ASN A 368 -25.17 -32.21 64.66
CA ASN A 368 -25.97 -31.20 63.96
C ASN A 368 -25.27 -30.71 62.69
N VAL A 369 -23.98 -30.40 62.74
CA VAL A 369 -23.19 -30.02 61.56
C VAL A 369 -23.17 -31.16 60.53
N LEU A 370 -22.98 -32.42 60.95
CA LEU A 370 -23.05 -33.57 60.05
C LEU A 370 -24.43 -33.70 59.39
N LYS A 371 -25.50 -33.49 60.14
CA LYS A 371 -26.87 -33.52 59.61
C LYS A 371 -27.04 -32.42 58.55
N ASN A 372 -26.62 -31.19 58.84
CA ASN A 372 -26.69 -30.08 57.90
C ASN A 372 -25.86 -30.38 56.63
N VAL A 373 -24.65 -30.91 56.76
CA VAL A 373 -23.82 -31.31 55.62
C VAL A 373 -24.50 -32.38 54.76
N LYS A 374 -25.15 -33.38 55.38
CA LYS A 374 -25.91 -34.41 54.66
C LYS A 374 -27.16 -33.86 53.98
N GLU A 375 -27.90 -32.98 54.64
CA GLU A 375 -29.06 -32.30 54.04
C GLU A 375 -28.65 -31.41 52.86
N SER A 376 -27.44 -30.85 52.94
CA SER A 376 -26.85 -30.00 51.90
C SER A 376 -26.11 -30.80 50.82
N GLU A 377 -25.90 -32.11 50.98
CA GLU A 377 -25.16 -32.96 50.04
C GLU A 377 -25.77 -32.92 48.64
N SER A 378 -27.11 -32.96 48.54
CA SER A 378 -27.82 -32.81 47.27
C SER A 378 -27.62 -31.42 46.65
N GLN A 379 -27.49 -30.38 47.47
CA GLN A 379 -27.25 -29.01 47.00
C GLN A 379 -25.81 -28.83 46.52
N TYR A 380 -24.83 -29.46 47.17
CA TYR A 380 -23.43 -29.42 46.73
C TYR A 380 -23.18 -30.26 45.49
N LYS A 381 -23.89 -31.38 45.36
CA LYS A 381 -23.91 -32.15 44.11
C LYS A 381 -24.49 -31.31 42.97
N ASP A 382 -25.64 -30.67 43.19
CA ASP A 382 -26.24 -29.74 42.22
C ASP A 382 -25.32 -28.56 41.90
N LEU A 383 -24.61 -28.00 42.90
CA LEU A 383 -23.65 -26.93 42.69
C LEU A 383 -22.42 -27.40 41.89
N ALA A 384 -21.90 -28.60 42.16
CA ALA A 384 -20.80 -29.19 41.40
C ALA A 384 -21.21 -29.46 39.94
N ASP A 385 -22.39 -30.04 39.71
CA ASP A 385 -22.94 -30.26 38.38
C ASP A 385 -23.12 -28.91 37.63
N LYS A 386 -23.54 -27.85 38.33
CA LYS A 386 -23.62 -26.49 37.78
C LYS A 386 -22.25 -25.88 37.48
N CYS A 387 -21.22 -26.16 38.28
CA CYS A 387 -19.85 -25.73 38.01
C CYS A 387 -19.32 -26.39 36.73
N GLU A 388 -19.56 -27.69 36.55
CA GLU A 388 -19.22 -28.40 35.32
C GLU A 388 -19.95 -27.80 34.11
N GLN A 389 -21.27 -27.57 34.21
CA GLN A 389 -22.03 -26.90 33.15
C GLN A 389 -21.51 -25.49 32.84
N MET A 390 -21.10 -24.74 33.86
CA MET A 390 -20.55 -23.39 33.67
C MET A 390 -19.17 -23.44 33.01
N GLN A 391 -18.35 -24.43 33.34
CA GLN A 391 -17.08 -24.67 32.69
C GLN A 391 -17.27 -25.00 31.21
N ASP A 392 -18.23 -25.87 30.87
CA ASP A 392 -18.58 -26.16 29.47
C ASP A 392 -19.04 -24.89 28.73
N ASN A 393 -19.83 -24.03 29.38
CA ASN A 393 -20.25 -22.75 28.81
C ASN A 393 -19.07 -21.79 28.59
N VAL A 394 -18.08 -21.77 29.50
CA VAL A 394 -16.84 -20.98 29.32
C VAL A 394 -16.06 -21.50 28.12
N GLU A 395 -15.94 -22.82 27.95
CA GLU A 395 -15.25 -23.43 26.81
C GLU A 395 -15.95 -23.10 25.49
N GLN A 396 -17.28 -23.23 25.42
CA GLN A 396 -18.04 -22.83 24.23
C GLN A 396 -17.91 -21.33 23.92
N ASN A 397 -17.96 -20.47 24.93
CA ASN A 397 -17.79 -19.03 24.73
C ASN A 397 -16.36 -18.66 24.33
N GLN A 398 -15.35 -19.43 24.76
CA GLN A 398 -13.97 -19.28 24.32
C GLN A 398 -13.84 -19.64 22.82
N GLU A 399 -14.40 -20.77 22.39
CA GLU A 399 -14.39 -21.16 20.97
C GLU A 399 -15.11 -20.14 20.07
N GLN A 400 -16.23 -19.58 20.54
CA GLN A 400 -16.95 -18.50 19.84
C GLN A 400 -16.13 -17.21 19.77
N TYR A 401 -15.40 -16.87 20.83
CA TYR A 401 -14.49 -15.72 20.83
C TYR A 401 -13.35 -15.92 19.84
N ASP A 402 -12.69 -17.08 19.86
CA ASP A 402 -11.57 -17.38 18.97
C ASP A 402 -12.00 -17.40 17.50
N THR A 403 -13.18 -17.97 17.20
CA THR A 403 -13.77 -17.96 15.85
C THR A 403 -14.10 -16.54 15.39
N ALA A 404 -14.66 -15.70 16.28
CA ALA A 404 -14.96 -14.31 15.96
C ALA A 404 -13.69 -13.48 15.76
N LEU A 405 -12.61 -13.78 16.48
CA LEU A 405 -11.32 -13.12 16.31
C LEU A 405 -10.74 -13.42 14.93
N GLN A 406 -10.70 -14.70 14.55
CA GLN A 406 -10.25 -15.10 13.21
C GLN A 406 -11.09 -14.44 12.10
N THR A 407 -12.41 -14.42 12.26
CA THR A 407 -13.32 -13.79 11.29
C THR A 407 -13.07 -12.29 11.17
N TYR A 408 -12.83 -11.61 12.30
CA TYR A 408 -12.50 -10.19 12.31
C TYR A 408 -11.17 -9.90 11.61
N ASP A 409 -10.14 -10.70 11.86
CA ASP A 409 -8.83 -10.55 11.23
C ASP A 409 -8.92 -10.78 9.71
N ASP A 410 -9.62 -11.84 9.27
CA ASP A 410 -9.79 -12.18 7.85
C ASP A 410 -10.57 -11.09 7.09
N THR A 411 -11.67 -10.61 7.66
CA THR A 411 -12.49 -9.55 7.05
C THR A 411 -11.76 -8.21 6.99
N THR A 412 -10.99 -7.88 8.04
CA THR A 412 -10.14 -6.68 8.07
C THR A 412 -9.05 -6.75 7.01
N ALA A 413 -8.34 -7.88 6.90
CA ALA A 413 -7.30 -8.07 5.89
C ALA A 413 -7.86 -7.99 4.46
N ASN A 414 -9.06 -8.54 4.22
CA ASN A 414 -9.72 -8.44 2.92
C ASN A 414 -10.10 -6.98 2.60
N TYR A 415 -10.64 -6.23 3.57
CA TYR A 415 -10.94 -4.82 3.41
C TYR A 415 -9.68 -4.00 3.07
N GLU A 416 -8.59 -4.19 3.82
CA GLU A 416 -7.31 -3.51 3.58
C GLU A 416 -6.73 -3.81 2.19
N ARG A 417 -6.78 -5.08 1.77
CA ARG A 417 -6.36 -5.52 0.43
C ARG A 417 -7.16 -4.82 -0.66
N LEU A 418 -8.50 -4.85 -0.57
CA LEU A 418 -9.39 -4.22 -1.56
C LEU A 418 -9.16 -2.71 -1.63
N ASN A 419 -8.96 -2.06 -0.48
CA ASN A 419 -8.68 -0.63 -0.43
C ASN A 419 -7.31 -0.27 -1.04
N SER A 420 -6.29 -1.11 -0.84
CA SER A 420 -4.98 -0.95 -1.49
C SER A 420 -5.07 -1.14 -3.01
N GLU A 421 -5.84 -2.12 -3.48
CA GLU A 421 -6.10 -2.33 -4.91
C GLU A 421 -6.83 -1.12 -5.49
N LEU A 422 -7.84 -0.58 -4.79
CA LEU A 422 -8.57 0.62 -5.21
C LEU A 422 -7.64 1.83 -5.38
N GLN A 423 -6.77 2.09 -4.39
CA GLN A 423 -5.78 3.18 -4.46
C GLN A 423 -4.82 3.01 -5.66
N THR A 424 -4.42 1.76 -5.95
CA THR A 424 -3.58 1.45 -7.11
C THR A 424 -4.28 1.82 -8.41
N GLN A 425 -5.56 1.48 -8.58
CA GLN A 425 -6.32 1.83 -9.77
C GLN A 425 -6.53 3.34 -9.90
N GLN A 426 -6.85 4.03 -8.79
CA GLN A 426 -6.97 5.49 -8.76
C GLN A 426 -5.65 6.17 -9.16
N GLY A 427 -4.49 5.64 -8.73
CA GLY A 427 -3.17 6.14 -9.12
C GLY A 427 -2.90 6.07 -10.63
N ILE A 428 -3.37 5.01 -11.31
CA ILE A 428 -3.29 4.89 -12.77
C ILE A 428 -4.13 5.97 -13.46
N LEU A 429 -5.34 6.24 -12.97
CA LEU A 429 -6.22 7.28 -13.52
C LEU A 429 -5.61 8.68 -13.37
N THR A 430 -5.05 9.00 -12.19
CA THR A 430 -4.35 10.27 -11.97
C THR A 430 -3.15 10.43 -12.91
N GLN A 431 -2.39 9.36 -13.18
CA GLN A 431 -1.29 9.40 -14.16
C GLN A 431 -1.77 9.60 -15.58
N TYR A 432 -2.89 8.98 -15.96
CA TYR A 432 -3.49 9.20 -17.27
C TYR A 432 -3.84 10.68 -17.45
N GLU A 433 -4.54 11.30 -16.50
CA GLU A 433 -4.89 12.72 -16.55
C GLU A 433 -3.65 13.62 -16.63
N ALA A 434 -2.57 13.29 -15.90
CA ALA A 434 -1.32 14.04 -15.97
C ALA A 434 -0.67 13.97 -17.36
N VAL A 435 -0.62 12.79 -17.98
CA VAL A 435 -0.06 12.60 -19.33
C VAL A 435 -0.96 13.24 -20.40
N GLU A 436 -2.29 13.19 -20.24
CA GLU A 436 -3.24 13.86 -21.12
C GLU A 436 -2.98 15.37 -21.19
N ASN A 437 -2.89 16.01 -20.01
CA ASN A 437 -2.59 17.44 -19.90
C ASN A 437 -1.22 17.79 -20.51
N GLN A 438 -0.23 16.91 -20.36
CA GLN A 438 1.10 17.11 -20.94
C GLN A 438 1.09 17.01 -22.47
N VAL A 439 0.36 16.06 -23.04
CA VAL A 439 0.18 15.94 -24.49
C VAL A 439 -0.45 17.21 -25.05
N GLU A 440 -1.49 17.73 -24.39
CA GLU A 440 -2.18 18.93 -24.85
C GLU A 440 -1.27 20.18 -24.82
N ALA A 441 -0.52 20.38 -23.73
CA ALA A 441 0.47 21.46 -23.64
C ALA A 441 1.56 21.39 -24.73
N LEU A 442 1.98 20.17 -25.10
CA LEU A 442 2.96 19.97 -26.17
C LEU A 442 2.37 20.21 -27.57
N LYS A 443 1.09 19.89 -27.80
CA LYS A 443 0.39 20.26 -29.05
C LYS A 443 0.28 21.78 -29.22
N ASP A 444 -0.03 22.49 -28.14
CA ASP A 444 -0.08 23.96 -28.14
C ASP A 444 1.28 24.57 -28.43
N SER A 445 2.33 24.01 -27.82
CA SER A 445 3.72 24.42 -28.08
C SER A 445 4.13 24.16 -29.54
N ALA A 446 3.79 22.99 -30.09
CA ALA A 446 4.10 22.63 -31.48
C ALA A 446 3.40 23.58 -32.46
N SER A 447 2.13 23.89 -32.19
CA SER A 447 1.33 24.82 -32.97
C SER A 447 1.91 26.24 -32.93
N SER A 448 2.34 26.70 -31.76
CA SER A 448 2.97 28.01 -31.57
C SER A 448 4.28 28.15 -32.35
N VAL A 449 5.14 27.13 -32.31
CA VAL A 449 6.40 27.10 -33.09
C VAL A 449 6.10 27.14 -34.59
N LYS A 450 5.12 26.37 -35.05
CA LYS A 450 4.71 26.32 -36.47
C LYS A 450 4.15 27.66 -36.94
N GLU A 451 3.30 28.30 -36.15
CA GLU A 451 2.75 29.61 -36.46
C GLU A 451 3.87 30.67 -36.55
N LEU A 452 4.80 30.65 -35.58
CA LEU A 452 5.94 31.55 -35.56
C LEU A 452 6.85 31.35 -36.79
N SER A 453 7.04 30.11 -37.22
CA SER A 453 7.77 29.80 -38.45
C SER A 453 7.08 30.39 -39.68
N GLY A 454 5.75 30.23 -39.80
CA GLY A 454 4.99 30.82 -40.90
C GLY A 454 5.02 32.35 -40.89
N LYS A 455 5.04 32.99 -39.72
CA LYS A 455 5.23 34.44 -39.57
C LYS A 455 6.64 34.88 -39.98
N LEU A 456 7.66 34.13 -39.59
CA LEU A 456 9.05 34.38 -39.98
C LEU A 456 9.21 34.29 -41.51
N ASP A 457 8.66 33.26 -42.15
CA ASP A 457 8.70 33.11 -43.61
C ASP A 457 8.02 34.28 -44.33
N LYS A 458 6.82 34.68 -43.88
CA LYS A 458 6.12 35.85 -44.43
C LYS A 458 6.94 37.12 -44.27
N ARG A 459 7.59 37.32 -43.12
CA ARG A 459 8.41 38.50 -42.85
C ARG A 459 9.67 38.54 -43.70
N ILE A 460 10.35 37.40 -43.89
CA ILE A 460 11.49 37.29 -44.81
C ILE A 460 11.07 37.74 -46.21
N GLU A 461 9.91 37.29 -46.69
CA GLU A 461 9.44 37.60 -48.05
C GLU A 461 8.87 39.01 -48.21
N GLU A 462 8.44 39.62 -47.11
CA GLU A 462 8.15 41.05 -47.06
C GLU A 462 9.44 41.88 -47.12
N VAL A 463 10.44 41.54 -46.29
CA VAL A 463 11.72 42.27 -46.25
C VAL A 463 12.48 42.14 -47.56
N LYS A 464 12.51 40.96 -48.21
CA LYS A 464 13.09 40.82 -49.56
C LYS A 464 12.44 41.74 -50.59
N ARG A 465 11.12 41.95 -50.49
CA ARG A 465 10.39 42.89 -51.36
C ARG A 465 10.71 44.35 -51.05
N GLN A 466 10.97 44.68 -49.78
CA GLN A 466 11.41 46.02 -49.38
C GLN A 466 12.88 46.29 -49.75
N GLU A 467 13.71 45.26 -49.76
CA GLU A 467 15.11 45.31 -50.21
C GLU A 467 15.22 45.36 -51.75
N ALA A 468 14.20 44.89 -52.47
CA ALA A 468 14.10 45.08 -53.92
C ALA A 468 13.89 46.57 -54.23
N GLY A 469 14.71 47.13 -55.13
CA GLY A 469 14.65 48.54 -55.54
C GLY A 469 13.36 48.91 -56.28
N SER A 470 13.33 50.10 -56.90
CA SER A 470 12.17 50.68 -57.61
C SER A 470 11.49 49.78 -58.65
N ASP A 471 12.16 48.74 -59.11
CA ASP A 471 11.77 47.92 -60.25
C ASP A 471 11.18 46.56 -59.80
N GLY A 472 11.06 46.31 -58.49
CA GLY A 472 10.37 45.14 -57.92
C GLY A 472 11.07 43.79 -58.07
N ILE A 473 12.31 43.76 -58.56
CA ILE A 473 13.13 42.55 -58.78
C ILE A 473 14.37 42.62 -57.88
N SER A 474 14.71 41.51 -57.20
CA SER A 474 15.86 41.41 -56.30
C SER A 474 17.19 41.56 -57.05
N ALA A 475 18.26 41.99 -56.37
CA ALA A 475 19.58 42.13 -56.98
C ALA A 475 20.17 40.80 -57.50
N GLU A 476 19.80 39.69 -56.86
CA GLU A 476 20.20 38.34 -57.26
C GLU A 476 19.48 37.88 -58.53
N ASP A 477 18.19 38.17 -58.66
CA ASP A 477 17.42 37.87 -59.89
C ASP A 477 17.90 38.71 -61.08
N LYS A 478 18.29 39.97 -60.85
CA LYS A 478 18.89 40.83 -61.87
C LYS A 478 20.17 40.21 -62.43
N SER A 479 21.07 39.80 -61.54
CA SER A 479 22.37 39.21 -61.91
C SER A 479 22.19 37.89 -62.67
N LYS A 480 21.22 37.06 -62.26
CA LYS A 480 20.92 35.80 -62.93
C LYS A 480 20.38 36.00 -64.35
N THR A 481 19.45 36.94 -64.53
CA THR A 481 18.84 37.22 -65.84
C THR A 481 19.87 37.77 -66.83
N GLU A 482 20.77 38.65 -66.39
CA GLU A 482 21.86 39.17 -67.22
C GLU A 482 22.84 38.07 -67.67
N ALA A 483 23.17 37.13 -66.78
CA ALA A 483 24.01 35.99 -67.12
C ALA A 483 23.35 35.07 -68.15
N GLU A 484 22.04 34.84 -68.05
CA GLU A 484 21.27 34.05 -69.02
C GLU A 484 21.24 34.72 -70.40
N ILE A 485 21.02 36.04 -70.48
CA ILE A 485 21.08 36.80 -71.75
C ILE A 485 22.45 36.62 -72.43
N LEU A 486 23.54 36.77 -71.67
CA LEU A 486 24.91 36.64 -72.18
C LEU A 486 25.21 35.22 -72.71
N SER A 487 24.78 34.20 -71.97
CA SER A 487 24.96 32.80 -72.37
C SER A 487 24.19 32.49 -73.66
N ASN A 488 22.97 32.99 -73.79
CA ASN A 488 22.14 32.74 -74.97
C ASN A 488 22.59 33.55 -76.18
N ALA A 489 23.07 34.78 -76.00
CA ALA A 489 23.63 35.57 -77.09
C ALA A 489 24.81 34.86 -77.78
N SER A 490 25.60 34.10 -77.02
CA SER A 490 26.80 33.39 -77.47
C SER A 490 26.58 31.93 -77.88
N SER A 491 25.36 31.39 -77.77
CA SER A 491 25.08 29.96 -77.97
C SER A 491 25.08 29.47 -79.43
N THR A 492 25.08 30.37 -80.41
CA THR A 492 25.13 30.05 -81.86
C THR A 492 25.96 31.09 -82.63
N GLU A 493 26.55 30.69 -83.76
CA GLU A 493 27.31 31.58 -84.66
C GLU A 493 26.37 32.62 -85.32
N GLY A 494 26.34 33.84 -84.80
CA GLY A 494 25.59 34.97 -85.37
C GLY A 494 24.16 35.13 -84.84
N CYS A 495 23.36 35.94 -85.53
CA CYS A 495 21.96 36.18 -85.17
C CYS A 495 21.04 35.03 -85.60
N SER A 496 19.89 34.87 -84.95
CA SER A 496 18.92 33.83 -85.29
C SER A 496 17.52 34.15 -84.76
N ALA A 497 16.51 33.44 -85.28
CA ALA A 497 15.15 33.49 -84.75
C ALA A 497 15.03 32.91 -83.33
N SER A 498 15.97 32.06 -82.91
CA SER A 498 16.02 31.44 -81.57
C SER A 498 16.59 32.32 -80.46
N LYS A 499 16.99 33.56 -80.78
CA LYS A 499 17.52 34.56 -79.85
C LYS A 499 16.52 35.69 -79.66
N THR A 500 16.43 36.23 -78.45
CA THR A 500 15.65 37.46 -78.19
C THR A 500 16.25 38.65 -78.95
N PRO A 501 15.51 39.76 -79.13
CA PRO A 501 16.08 40.97 -79.70
C PRO A 501 17.34 41.44 -78.95
N LEU A 502 17.34 41.33 -77.62
CA LEU A 502 18.49 41.71 -76.79
C LEU A 502 19.69 40.77 -77.00
N GLU A 503 19.44 39.46 -77.06
CA GLU A 503 20.45 38.44 -77.36
C GLU A 503 21.04 38.64 -78.78
N ASN A 504 20.20 38.98 -79.76
CA ASN A 504 20.60 39.26 -81.14
C ASN A 504 21.34 40.59 -81.31
N MET A 505 20.99 41.64 -80.57
CA MET A 505 21.77 42.89 -80.50
C MET A 505 23.19 42.62 -80.00
N ILE A 506 23.35 41.71 -79.03
CA ILE A 506 24.66 41.31 -78.54
C ILE A 506 25.41 40.49 -79.60
N ALA A 507 24.72 39.58 -80.29
CA ALA A 507 25.32 38.74 -81.33
C ALA A 507 25.74 39.52 -82.60
N SER A 508 25.10 40.65 -82.89
CA SER A 508 25.39 41.51 -84.06
C SER A 508 26.38 42.63 -83.79
N LYS A 509 27.03 42.65 -82.61
CA LYS A 509 27.87 43.77 -82.15
C LYS A 509 28.96 44.23 -83.13
N ASP A 510 29.52 43.30 -83.91
CA ASP A 510 30.64 43.54 -84.83
C ASP A 510 30.17 43.85 -86.26
N TYR A 511 28.85 43.93 -86.49
CA TYR A 511 28.27 44.25 -87.79
C TYR A 511 28.31 45.76 -88.06
N ASP A 512 28.72 46.12 -89.28
CA ASP A 512 28.80 47.51 -89.71
C ASP A 512 27.41 48.07 -90.05
N VAL A 513 26.77 48.66 -89.04
CA VAL A 513 25.43 49.27 -89.14
C VAL A 513 25.36 50.46 -90.11
N SER A 514 26.49 51.02 -90.57
CA SER A 514 26.50 52.09 -91.58
C SER A 514 25.96 51.63 -92.94
N LYS A 515 25.90 50.31 -93.16
CA LYS A 515 25.34 49.68 -94.35
C LYS A 515 23.81 49.57 -94.33
N CYS A 516 23.16 49.86 -93.22
CA CYS A 516 21.71 49.74 -93.09
C CYS A 516 20.99 51.00 -93.62
N THR A 517 20.57 50.98 -94.88
CA THR A 517 19.88 52.11 -95.53
C THR A 517 18.37 51.91 -95.58
N GLY A 518 17.67 52.18 -94.47
CA GLY A 518 16.21 52.03 -94.37
C GLY A 518 15.67 52.42 -92.99
N LYS A 519 14.34 52.50 -92.84
CA LYS A 519 13.71 52.73 -91.52
C LYS A 519 14.07 51.57 -90.58
N VAL A 520 14.33 51.89 -89.32
CA VAL A 520 14.54 50.89 -88.26
C VAL A 520 13.23 50.16 -88.04
N TRP A 521 13.28 48.84 -88.01
CA TRP A 521 12.08 48.05 -87.79
C TRP A 521 11.73 47.96 -86.30
N HIS A 522 10.44 48.06 -86.03
CA HIS A 522 9.83 47.98 -84.72
C HIS A 522 8.81 46.84 -84.68
N GLU A 523 8.52 46.33 -83.49
CA GLU A 523 7.76 45.10 -83.22
C GLU A 523 6.33 45.08 -83.77
N ASN A 524 5.79 46.24 -84.18
CA ASN A 524 4.41 46.39 -84.67
C ASN A 524 4.27 46.37 -86.21
N LEU A 525 5.29 45.92 -86.96
CA LEU A 525 5.33 46.01 -88.43
C LEU A 525 5.12 44.66 -89.15
N ASN A 526 4.37 43.71 -88.59
CA ASN A 526 4.08 42.44 -89.28
C ASN A 526 3.29 42.66 -90.61
N GLY A 527 3.64 41.95 -91.70
CA GLY A 527 2.90 42.04 -92.97
C GLY A 527 3.62 41.52 -94.22
N ILE A 528 3.06 41.77 -95.40
CA ILE A 528 3.68 41.46 -96.70
C ILE A 528 4.72 42.53 -97.04
N PHE A 529 5.98 42.14 -97.13
CA PHE A 529 7.13 42.98 -97.48
C PHE A 529 7.98 42.25 -98.49
N GLY A 530 8.68 42.94 -99.40
CA GLY A 530 9.26 42.32 -100.60
C GLY A 530 10.31 41.23 -100.38
N SER A 531 11.03 40.88 -101.44
CA SER A 531 11.83 39.65 -101.47
C SER A 531 13.00 39.66 -100.48
N ALA A 532 13.54 38.47 -100.17
CA ALA A 532 14.74 38.33 -99.31
C ALA A 532 15.93 39.22 -99.76
N SER A 533 16.05 39.50 -101.07
CA SER A 533 17.04 40.43 -101.62
C SER A 533 16.82 41.88 -101.20
N GLU A 534 15.59 42.28 -100.89
CA GLU A 534 15.26 43.60 -100.36
C GLU A 534 15.83 43.77 -98.94
N PHE A 535 15.68 42.78 -98.06
CA PHE A 535 16.29 42.80 -96.72
C PHE A 535 17.82 42.92 -96.78
N GLU A 536 18.46 42.15 -97.65
CA GLU A 536 19.92 42.24 -97.87
C GLU A 536 20.33 43.64 -98.38
N SER A 537 19.56 44.23 -99.31
CA SER A 537 19.80 45.59 -99.83
C SER A 537 19.62 46.69 -98.77
N LEU A 538 18.79 46.45 -97.75
CA LEU A 538 18.55 47.35 -96.63
C LEU A 538 19.54 47.12 -95.47
N GLY A 539 20.51 46.21 -95.64
CA GLY A 539 21.60 45.94 -94.72
C GLY A 539 21.27 44.99 -93.56
N TYR A 540 20.21 44.18 -93.68
CA TYR A 540 19.85 43.17 -92.68
C TYR A 540 20.83 42.00 -92.71
N ILE A 541 21.07 41.39 -91.55
CA ILE A 541 21.88 40.18 -91.44
C ILE A 541 21.01 39.00 -91.87
N LYS A 542 21.42 38.33 -92.95
CA LYS A 542 20.87 37.03 -93.31
C LYS A 542 21.42 35.96 -92.37
N ASN A 543 20.54 35.29 -91.65
CA ASN A 543 20.89 34.26 -90.69
C ASN A 543 20.91 32.88 -91.34
N THR A 544 21.61 31.93 -90.73
CA THR A 544 21.74 30.54 -91.21
C THR A 544 20.43 29.76 -91.20
N ASP A 545 19.51 30.13 -90.30
CA ASP A 545 18.16 29.57 -90.26
C ASP A 545 17.29 30.11 -91.41
N GLY A 546 17.75 31.15 -92.13
CA GLY A 546 17.07 31.82 -93.23
C GLY A 546 16.35 33.11 -92.83
N SER A 547 16.42 33.50 -91.55
CA SER A 547 15.77 34.69 -91.01
C SER A 547 16.62 35.92 -91.28
N PHE A 548 16.03 37.11 -91.09
CA PHE A 548 16.74 38.37 -91.28
C PHE A 548 16.70 39.21 -90.01
N THR A 549 17.88 39.50 -89.43
CA THR A 549 17.99 40.34 -88.23
C THR A 549 18.39 41.76 -88.59
N ASP A 550 17.67 42.75 -88.05
CA ASP A 550 18.13 44.14 -88.06
C ASP A 550 19.23 44.31 -86.99
N PRO A 551 20.50 44.51 -87.35
CA PRO A 551 21.57 44.68 -86.37
C PRO A 551 21.40 45.91 -85.48
N ARG A 552 20.54 46.87 -85.86
CA ARG A 552 20.31 48.10 -85.09
C ARG A 552 19.37 47.88 -83.91
N THR A 553 18.49 46.87 -83.96
CA THR A 553 17.49 46.57 -82.92
C THR A 553 17.51 45.13 -82.43
N GLY A 554 18.24 44.24 -83.10
CA GLY A 554 18.25 42.80 -82.87
C GLY A 554 16.92 42.11 -83.22
N VAL A 555 15.93 42.84 -83.71
CA VAL A 555 14.65 42.27 -84.13
C VAL A 555 14.91 41.37 -85.33
N THR A 556 14.45 40.14 -85.24
CA THR A 556 14.63 39.12 -86.28
C THR A 556 13.32 38.86 -87.00
N MET A 557 13.35 38.74 -88.32
CA MET A 557 12.17 38.53 -89.16
C MET A 557 12.21 37.13 -89.77
N VAL A 558 11.09 36.43 -89.69
CA VAL A 558 10.91 35.09 -90.27
C VAL A 558 9.84 35.13 -91.36
N ASN A 559 10.10 34.47 -92.48
CA ASN A 559 9.11 34.31 -93.55
C ASN A 559 8.20 33.14 -93.19
N VAL A 560 6.90 33.39 -93.11
CA VAL A 560 5.89 32.39 -92.74
C VAL A 560 5.01 31.92 -93.91
N SER A 561 5.14 32.57 -95.08
CA SER A 561 4.34 32.29 -96.28
C SER A 561 5.26 32.40 -97.50
N GLY A 562 6.04 31.34 -97.74
CA GLY A 562 7.22 31.27 -98.62
C GLY A 562 7.19 32.18 -99.86
N ASP A 563 6.16 32.09 -100.68
CA ASP A 563 6.06 32.81 -101.96
C ASP A 563 5.25 34.12 -101.89
N ASN A 564 4.53 34.36 -100.78
CA ASN A 564 3.71 35.56 -100.57
C ASN A 564 4.45 36.67 -99.81
N TYR A 565 5.71 36.43 -99.44
CA TYR A 565 6.59 37.34 -98.72
C TYR A 565 5.96 37.94 -97.44
N GLU A 566 5.28 37.10 -96.66
CA GLU A 566 4.74 37.50 -95.37
C GLU A 566 5.79 37.31 -94.28
N TRP A 567 6.22 38.41 -93.66
CA TRP A 567 7.29 38.43 -92.67
C TRP A 567 6.77 38.80 -91.29
N LEU A 568 7.16 38.03 -90.27
CA LEU A 568 6.78 38.23 -88.87
C LEU A 568 8.01 38.45 -87.99
N SER A 569 7.87 39.33 -86.99
CA SER A 569 8.92 39.59 -86.00
C SER A 569 9.03 38.48 -84.95
N ALA A 570 10.19 37.82 -84.91
CA ALA A 570 10.56 36.85 -83.90
C ALA A 570 10.98 37.56 -82.60
N GLY A 571 10.39 37.11 -81.48
CA GLY A 571 10.81 37.49 -80.14
C GLY A 571 9.89 38.48 -79.40
N ASN A 572 9.16 39.39 -80.06
CA ASN A 572 8.19 40.26 -79.36
C ASN A 572 6.80 40.37 -80.04
N GLY A 573 6.61 39.76 -81.21
CA GLY A 573 5.37 39.85 -82.00
C GLY A 573 4.49 38.60 -82.05
N PHE A 574 4.83 37.50 -81.37
CA PHE A 574 4.06 36.24 -81.45
C PHE A 574 2.71 36.24 -80.71
N SER A 575 2.35 37.36 -80.10
CA SER A 575 1.05 37.48 -79.46
C SER A 575 0.51 38.90 -79.60
N GLN A 576 -0.20 39.22 -80.69
CA GLN A 576 -1.39 40.07 -80.62
C GLN A 576 -2.41 39.70 -81.71
N ASN A 577 -3.41 38.93 -81.26
CA ASN A 577 -4.83 39.04 -81.59
C ASN A 577 -5.41 38.42 -82.89
N VAL A 578 -6.19 37.37 -82.60
CA VAL A 578 -7.42 36.87 -83.24
C VAL A 578 -7.27 35.96 -84.47
N GLY A 579 -7.37 34.65 -84.22
CA GLY A 579 -7.71 33.64 -85.21
C GLY A 579 -6.53 33.12 -86.04
N ASP A 580 -5.74 32.23 -85.46
CA ASP A 580 -5.27 30.99 -86.09
C ASP A 580 -4.02 30.44 -85.39
N HIS A 581 -4.15 29.28 -84.76
CA HIS A 581 -3.04 28.45 -84.25
C HIS A 581 -2.09 27.95 -85.37
N VAL A 582 -2.29 28.39 -86.60
CA VAL A 582 -1.62 27.90 -87.82
C VAL A 582 -0.16 28.35 -87.85
N TYR A 583 0.14 29.60 -87.48
CA TYR A 583 1.51 30.12 -87.60
C TYR A 583 2.45 29.69 -86.47
N ASN A 584 1.99 29.55 -85.22
CA ASN A 584 2.86 29.08 -84.13
C ASN A 584 3.39 27.65 -84.35
N ASN A 585 2.59 26.77 -84.94
CA ASN A 585 3.02 25.41 -85.30
C ASN A 585 4.02 25.41 -86.47
N LEU A 586 3.83 26.29 -87.47
CA LEU A 586 4.76 26.45 -88.59
C LEU A 586 6.10 27.05 -88.12
N ILE A 587 6.04 28.07 -87.27
CA ILE A 587 7.23 28.73 -86.70
C ILE A 587 8.01 27.76 -85.82
N GLY A 588 7.36 27.00 -84.95
CA GLY A 588 8.05 26.01 -84.10
C GLY A 588 8.68 24.86 -84.89
N ARG A 589 8.12 24.49 -86.05
CA ARG A 589 8.67 23.46 -86.95
C ARG A 589 9.84 23.98 -87.78
N ASP A 590 9.68 25.15 -88.38
CA ASP A 590 10.61 25.67 -89.38
C ASP A 590 11.71 26.57 -88.74
N TRP A 591 11.49 27.04 -87.50
CA TRP A 591 12.41 27.85 -86.69
C TRP A 591 12.53 27.35 -85.24
N PRO A 592 13.21 26.22 -84.99
CA PRO A 592 13.38 25.66 -83.66
C PRO A 592 14.03 26.68 -82.70
N GLY A 593 13.46 26.89 -81.51
CA GLY A 593 13.97 27.83 -80.51
C GLY A 593 13.32 29.22 -80.52
N ALA A 594 12.54 29.59 -81.55
CA ALA A 594 11.93 30.91 -81.67
C ALA A 594 10.79 31.14 -80.65
N ALA A 595 10.05 30.09 -80.28
CA ALA A 595 9.01 30.16 -79.26
C ALA A 595 9.61 30.35 -77.85
N GLU A 596 10.70 29.63 -77.55
CA GLU A 596 11.44 29.78 -76.29
C GLU A 596 12.08 31.16 -76.19
N ALA A 597 12.61 31.69 -77.30
CA ALA A 597 13.09 33.07 -77.37
C ALA A 597 11.98 34.08 -77.07
N ALA A 598 10.76 33.85 -77.55
CA ALA A 598 9.62 34.73 -77.27
C ALA A 598 9.25 34.77 -75.78
N GLU A 599 9.26 33.62 -75.10
CA GLU A 599 9.03 33.57 -73.65
C GLU A 599 10.19 34.21 -72.86
N ARG A 600 11.45 33.99 -73.27
CA ARG A 600 12.60 34.70 -72.67
C ARG A 600 12.56 36.20 -72.92
N ALA A 601 12.09 36.65 -74.07
CA ALA A 601 11.97 38.07 -74.35
C ALA A 601 10.99 38.75 -73.40
N LYS A 602 9.91 38.07 -72.97
CA LYS A 602 8.99 38.58 -71.93
C LYS A 602 9.69 38.82 -70.59
N THR A 603 10.56 37.90 -70.16
CA THR A 603 11.32 38.07 -68.90
C THR A 603 12.41 39.14 -69.03
N GLN A 604 12.84 39.46 -70.25
CA GLN A 604 13.81 40.52 -70.56
C GLN A 604 13.17 41.89 -70.89
N GLN A 605 11.83 42.04 -70.87
CA GLN A 605 11.16 43.28 -71.30
C GLN A 605 11.61 44.55 -70.56
N ASN A 606 11.98 44.39 -69.30
CA ASN A 606 12.45 45.49 -68.45
C ASN A 606 13.99 45.62 -68.49
N ILE A 607 14.67 44.91 -69.38
CA ILE A 607 16.12 44.98 -69.56
C ILE A 607 16.41 45.56 -70.94
N THR A 608 17.30 46.54 -70.99
CA THR A 608 17.78 47.12 -72.25
C THR A 608 19.29 47.10 -72.33
N LEU A 609 19.81 46.93 -73.53
CA LEU A 609 21.22 47.03 -73.83
C LEU A 609 21.52 48.50 -74.10
N ASN A 610 22.33 49.12 -73.26
CA ASN A 610 22.72 50.53 -73.38
C ASN A 610 24.17 50.64 -73.88
N GLY A 611 24.46 49.92 -74.96
CA GLY A 611 25.76 49.87 -75.62
C GLY A 611 26.74 48.85 -75.03
N PHE A 612 27.98 48.93 -75.49
CA PHE A 612 29.10 48.09 -75.05
C PHE A 612 30.14 48.95 -74.34
N ASP A 613 30.89 48.36 -73.41
CA ASP A 613 32.03 49.00 -72.76
C ASP A 613 33.28 49.03 -73.68
N GLU A 614 34.35 49.67 -73.20
CA GLU A 614 35.63 49.81 -73.91
C GLU A 614 36.31 48.46 -74.22
N ASN A 615 35.88 47.38 -73.58
CA ASN A 615 36.36 46.01 -73.79
C ASN A 615 35.39 45.18 -74.65
N GLY A 616 34.36 45.80 -75.22
CA GLY A 616 33.35 45.15 -76.05
C GLY A 616 32.36 44.27 -75.27
N LYS A 617 32.19 44.49 -73.96
CA LYS A 617 31.19 43.80 -73.13
C LYS A 617 29.87 44.58 -73.09
N PRO A 618 28.72 43.92 -73.15
CA PRO A 618 27.42 44.60 -73.13
C PRO A 618 27.15 45.27 -71.78
N LYS A 619 26.55 46.46 -71.81
CA LYS A 619 26.07 47.19 -70.62
C LYS A 619 24.55 47.10 -70.53
N PHE A 620 24.05 46.44 -69.49
CA PHE A 620 22.61 46.32 -69.25
C PHE A 620 22.08 47.49 -68.42
N ARG A 621 20.86 47.91 -68.74
CA ARG A 621 20.09 48.90 -67.99
C ARG A 621 18.66 48.38 -67.80
N TRP A 622 18.24 48.30 -66.55
CA TRP A 622 16.86 48.00 -66.19
C TRP A 622 15.99 49.25 -66.37
N LYS A 623 14.81 49.07 -66.98
CA LYS A 623 13.85 50.12 -67.32
C LYS A 623 12.89 50.43 -66.18
#